data_AF-A0A1F6DVY4-F1
#
_entry.id   AF-A0A1F6DVY4-F1
#
_cell.length_a   1.000
_cell.length_b   1.000
_cell.length_c   1.000
_cell.angle_alpha   90.00
_cell.angle_beta   90.00
_cell.angle_gamma   90.00
#
_symmetry.space_group_name_H-M   'P 1'
#
loop_
_entity.id
_entity.type
_entity.pdbx_description
1 polymer ?
#
loop_
_entity_poly.entity_id
_entity_poly.type
_entity_poly.pdbx_seq_one_letter_code
_entity_poly.pdbx_strand_id
1 'polypeptide(L)'
;MNMEQLSKSQIVLLTLLVSFVTSIATGIVTVSLMDQAPPVVAQTVNRIIERTIETVTVEPKAQAAATVITQEKTVVVKESDLISQALTRVNPSVVRLFTTSTDTPAFLALGVVMDASGTIVSDADIFKAGDVAVAELANGAHVRVTLTSQDATSAVAYFASATTTTEGKSVTWSPISIAGVRPALGTTVIAIGGKSTPRVGTGIVTTLIASEAEGGPQVIDTDIGLESIYAGAPLISTEGNLLGLRTGVARAATATGFVSASVLMKKEEKKDETKKGSII
;
A
#
# COMPACT_ATOMS: atom_id res chain seq x y z
N MET A 1 -54.55 -8.02 38.82
CA MET A 1 -54.65 -6.80 37.99
C MET A 1 -55.22 -7.23 36.65
N ASN A 2 -56.39 -6.73 36.27
CA ASN A 2 -57.08 -7.17 35.05
C ASN A 2 -56.56 -6.36 33.85
N MET A 3 -56.07 -7.08 32.83
CA MET A 3 -55.45 -6.54 31.62
C MET A 3 -56.44 -5.72 30.74
N GLU A 4 -57.73 -5.82 31.04
CA GLU A 4 -58.83 -5.17 30.33
C GLU A 4 -59.07 -3.70 30.73
N GLN A 5 -58.36 -3.19 31.74
CA GLN A 5 -58.52 -1.80 32.25
C GLN A 5 -57.38 -0.85 31.82
N LEU A 6 -56.61 -1.20 30.80
CA LEU A 6 -55.53 -0.34 30.29
C LEU A 6 -56.10 0.80 29.43
N SER A 7 -55.65 2.02 29.68
CA SER A 7 -56.01 3.16 28.82
C SER A 7 -55.40 2.98 27.42
N LYS A 8 -56.02 3.58 26.40
CA LYS A 8 -55.54 3.47 25.00
C LYS A 8 -54.04 3.79 24.86
N SER A 9 -53.55 4.78 25.61
CA SER A 9 -52.14 5.17 25.64
C SER A 9 -51.24 4.11 26.27
N GLN A 10 -51.70 3.41 27.32
CA GLN A 10 -50.94 2.33 27.98
C GLN A 10 -50.80 1.11 27.07
N ILE A 11 -51.84 0.77 26.30
CA ILE A 11 -51.79 -0.30 25.31
C ILE A 11 -50.75 0.04 24.23
N VAL A 12 -50.77 1.27 23.70
CA VAL A 12 -49.78 1.73 22.70
C VAL A 12 -48.36 1.65 23.26
N LEU A 13 -48.13 2.15 24.47
CA LEU A 13 -46.81 2.14 25.09
C LEU A 13 -46.30 0.71 25.35
N LEU A 14 -47.19 -0.19 25.78
CA LEU A 14 -46.86 -1.60 25.98
C LEU A 14 -46.49 -2.28 24.66
N THR A 15 -47.25 -2.05 23.59
CA THR A 15 -46.95 -2.63 22.27
C THR A 15 -45.62 -2.14 21.69
N LEU A 16 -45.28 -0.86 21.88
CA LEU A 16 -43.97 -0.32 21.49
C LEU A 16 -42.84 -0.94 22.31
N LEU A 17 -43.02 -1.07 23.63
CA LEU A 17 -42.02 -1.68 24.51
C LEU A 17 -41.74 -3.13 24.13
N VAL A 18 -42.79 -3.93 23.89
CA VAL A 18 -42.65 -5.34 23.50
C VAL A 18 -41.98 -5.47 22.15
N SER A 19 -42.31 -4.60 21.18
CA SER A 19 -41.67 -4.61 19.85
C SER A 19 -40.17 -4.29 19.94
N PHE A 20 -39.80 -3.33 20.79
CA PHE A 20 -38.40 -2.95 21.00
C PHE A 20 -37.59 -4.09 21.64
N VAL A 21 -38.11 -4.71 22.70
CA VAL A 21 -37.43 -5.83 23.39
C VAL A 21 -37.29 -7.05 22.47
N THR A 22 -38.33 -7.33 21.65
CA THR A 22 -38.31 -8.45 20.70
C THR A 22 -37.24 -8.26 19.62
N SER A 23 -37.03 -7.03 19.14
CA SER A 23 -35.99 -6.72 18.14
C SER A 23 -34.57 -6.98 18.67
N ILE A 24 -34.29 -6.58 19.92
CA ILE A 24 -32.99 -6.82 20.55
C ILE A 24 -32.75 -8.31 20.79
N ALA A 25 -33.76 -9.03 21.30
CA ALA A 25 -33.66 -10.47 21.55
C ALA A 25 -33.40 -11.26 20.26
N THR A 26 -34.11 -10.92 19.18
CA THR A 26 -33.92 -11.58 17.88
C THR A 26 -32.50 -11.34 17.34
N GLY A 27 -31.99 -10.11 17.47
CA GLY A 27 -30.63 -9.77 17.02
C GLY A 27 -29.52 -10.53 17.77
N ILE A 28 -29.64 -10.67 19.10
CA ILE A 28 -28.66 -11.42 19.89
C ILE A 28 -28.68 -12.91 19.50
N VAL A 29 -29.87 -13.50 19.37
CA VAL A 29 -30.00 -14.92 19.03
C VAL A 29 -29.45 -15.23 17.63
N THR A 30 -29.68 -14.37 16.64
CA THR A 30 -29.14 -14.58 15.29
C THR A 30 -27.61 -14.49 15.26
N VAL A 31 -27.00 -13.58 16.03
CA VAL A 31 -25.53 -13.48 16.12
C VAL A 31 -24.95 -14.70 16.87
N SER A 32 -25.58 -15.12 17.97
CA SER A 32 -25.10 -16.28 18.74
C SER A 32 -25.20 -17.60 17.97
N LEU A 33 -26.17 -17.75 17.06
CA LEU A 33 -26.25 -18.95 16.20
C LEU A 33 -25.22 -18.92 15.06
N MET A 34 -24.83 -17.75 14.56
CA MET A 34 -23.77 -17.63 13.55
C MET A 34 -22.40 -18.01 14.12
N ASP A 35 -22.16 -17.69 15.39
CA ASP A 35 -20.91 -17.99 16.11
C ASP A 35 -20.78 -19.48 16.54
N GLN A 36 -21.82 -20.30 16.34
CA GLN A 36 -21.82 -21.74 16.64
C GLN A 36 -21.56 -22.64 15.42
N ALA A 37 -21.17 -22.09 14.27
CA ALA A 37 -20.80 -22.91 13.12
C ALA A 37 -19.52 -23.72 13.42
N PRO A 38 -19.54 -25.07 13.37
CA PRO A 38 -18.33 -25.88 13.51
C PRO A 38 -17.33 -25.54 12.40
N PRO A 39 -16.00 -25.54 12.67
CA PRO A 39 -15.02 -25.40 11.62
C PRO A 39 -15.22 -26.53 10.60
N VAL A 40 -15.50 -26.16 9.36
CA VAL A 40 -15.54 -27.07 8.21
C VAL A 40 -14.21 -27.83 8.18
N VAL A 41 -14.27 -29.12 8.46
CA VAL A 41 -13.12 -30.02 8.35
C VAL A 41 -12.79 -30.14 6.86
N ALA A 42 -11.87 -29.31 6.38
CA ALA A 42 -11.25 -29.51 5.08
C ALA A 42 -10.37 -30.77 5.17
N GLN A 43 -10.92 -31.93 4.80
CA GLN A 43 -10.14 -33.16 4.68
C GLN A 43 -9.23 -33.09 3.46
N THR A 44 -7.94 -33.18 3.75
CA THR A 44 -6.79 -33.29 2.84
C THR A 44 -6.93 -34.44 1.85
N VAL A 45 -6.95 -34.12 0.55
CA VAL A 45 -6.58 -35.08 -0.50
C VAL A 45 -5.62 -34.40 -1.48
N ASN A 46 -4.36 -34.26 -1.08
CA ASN A 46 -3.25 -34.09 -2.03
C ASN A 46 -2.43 -35.38 -2.02
N ARG A 47 -2.97 -36.43 -2.62
CA ARG A 47 -2.19 -37.63 -2.96
C ARG A 47 -1.58 -37.39 -4.35
N ILE A 48 -0.45 -36.69 -4.37
CA ILE A 48 0.39 -36.61 -5.57
C ILE A 48 1.22 -37.90 -5.64
N ILE A 49 1.16 -38.49 -6.82
CA ILE A 49 1.82 -39.70 -7.24
C ILE A 49 3.31 -39.38 -7.35
N GLU A 50 4.13 -39.82 -6.39
CA GLU A 50 5.57 -39.95 -6.62
C GLU A 50 5.79 -41.29 -7.32
N ARG A 51 6.30 -41.22 -8.55
CA ARG A 51 6.79 -42.38 -9.26
C ARG A 51 7.89 -43.03 -8.42
N THR A 52 7.63 -44.25 -7.99
CA THR A 52 8.62 -45.23 -7.58
C THR A 52 9.72 -45.31 -8.63
N ILE A 53 10.92 -44.85 -8.27
CA ILE A 53 12.16 -45.34 -8.86
C ILE A 53 12.83 -46.18 -7.77
N GLU A 54 12.60 -47.48 -7.87
CA GLU A 54 13.42 -48.49 -7.23
C GLU A 54 14.86 -48.33 -7.73
N THR A 55 15.78 -48.11 -6.81
CA THR A 55 17.13 -48.63 -6.97
C THR A 55 17.55 -49.21 -5.63
N VAL A 56 17.49 -50.53 -5.57
CA VAL A 56 17.89 -51.38 -4.46
C VAL A 56 19.39 -51.61 -4.53
N THR A 57 20.13 -51.23 -3.48
CA THR A 57 21.43 -51.82 -3.14
C THR A 57 21.61 -51.93 -1.61
N VAL A 58 21.18 -53.09 -1.11
CA VAL A 58 21.68 -53.97 -0.03
C VAL A 58 22.69 -53.45 1.04
N GLU A 59 22.17 -53.25 2.28
CA GLU A 59 22.59 -53.69 3.65
C GLU A 59 24.05 -53.56 4.22
N PRO A 60 24.30 -53.74 5.57
CA PRO A 60 23.72 -53.09 6.77
C PRO A 60 24.74 -52.81 7.93
N LYS A 61 24.23 -52.22 9.03
CA LYS A 61 24.77 -52.06 10.42
C LYS A 61 25.58 -50.78 10.74
N ALA A 62 24.98 -49.84 11.48
CA ALA A 62 25.05 -49.79 12.96
C ALA A 62 24.39 -48.51 13.52
N GLN A 63 23.40 -48.73 14.39
CA GLN A 63 22.92 -47.95 15.53
C GLN A 63 22.95 -46.40 15.56
N ALA A 64 21.73 -45.88 15.80
CA ALA A 64 21.40 -44.70 16.62
C ALA A 64 21.67 -43.32 16.00
N ALA A 65 20.94 -43.00 14.92
CA ALA A 65 20.69 -41.62 14.54
C ALA A 65 19.60 -41.03 15.46
N ALA A 66 19.96 -39.93 16.12
CA ALA A 66 19.03 -39.04 16.77
C ALA A 66 17.91 -38.65 15.79
N THR A 67 16.67 -38.97 16.15
CA THR A 67 15.47 -38.38 15.56
C THR A 67 15.49 -36.88 15.84
N VAL A 68 16.08 -36.12 14.91
CA VAL A 68 15.81 -34.70 14.75
C VAL A 68 14.36 -34.61 14.32
N ILE A 69 13.50 -34.36 15.29
CA ILE A 69 12.13 -33.93 15.06
C ILE A 69 12.27 -32.52 14.49
N THR A 70 12.40 -32.42 13.17
CA THR A 70 12.25 -31.16 12.44
C THR A 70 10.78 -30.77 12.63
N GLN A 71 10.51 -29.99 13.68
CA GLN A 71 9.26 -29.23 13.74
C GLN A 71 9.31 -28.27 12.56
N GLU A 72 8.70 -28.66 11.45
CA GLU A 72 8.29 -27.73 10.40
C GLU A 72 7.30 -26.77 11.04
N LYS A 73 7.83 -25.71 11.66
CA LYS A 73 7.06 -24.55 12.09
C LYS A 73 6.57 -23.90 10.81
N THR A 74 5.42 -24.33 10.32
CA THR A 74 4.65 -23.60 9.32
C THR A 74 4.42 -22.21 9.88
N VAL A 75 5.22 -21.24 9.43
CA VAL A 75 5.03 -19.84 9.77
C VAL A 75 3.76 -19.43 9.03
N VAL A 76 2.63 -19.47 9.73
CA VAL A 76 1.38 -18.89 9.24
C VAL A 76 1.62 -17.39 9.16
N VAL A 77 1.94 -16.90 7.96
CA VAL A 77 2.09 -15.48 7.70
C VAL A 77 0.70 -14.87 7.59
N LYS A 78 0.33 -14.01 8.55
CA LYS A 78 -0.94 -13.29 8.49
C LYS A 78 -0.81 -12.09 7.57
N GLU A 79 -1.91 -11.67 6.96
CA GLU A 79 -1.94 -10.48 6.11
C GLU A 79 -1.48 -9.22 6.86
N SER A 80 -1.83 -9.09 8.14
CA SER A 80 -1.32 -8.04 9.03
C SER A 80 0.21 -8.00 9.10
N ASP A 81 0.84 -9.18 9.08
CA ASP A 81 2.29 -9.31 9.17
C ASP A 81 2.93 -8.92 7.83
N LEU A 82 2.28 -9.21 6.71
CA LEU A 82 2.70 -8.76 5.37
C LEU A 82 2.65 -7.24 5.26
N ILE A 83 1.55 -6.62 5.71
CA ILE A 83 1.39 -5.15 5.71
C ILE A 83 2.50 -4.51 6.57
N SER A 84 2.75 -5.02 7.76
CA SER A 84 3.81 -4.51 8.64
C SER A 84 5.20 -4.63 7.99
N GLN A 85 5.47 -5.75 7.30
CA GLN A 85 6.75 -5.97 6.60
C GLN A 85 6.89 -5.04 5.39
N ALA A 86 5.83 -4.87 4.60
CA ALA A 86 5.80 -3.95 3.47
C ALA A 86 6.08 -2.51 3.92
N LEU A 87 5.43 -2.05 4.99
CA LEU A 87 5.68 -0.72 5.54
C LEU A 87 7.11 -0.56 6.05
N THR A 88 7.65 -1.55 6.74
CA THR A 88 9.05 -1.51 7.22
C THR A 88 10.04 -1.39 6.06
N ARG A 89 9.76 -2.08 4.94
CA ARG A 89 10.58 -2.01 3.72
C ARG A 89 10.47 -0.67 3.02
N VAL A 90 9.26 -0.12 2.92
CA VAL A 90 8.97 1.07 2.09
C VAL A 90 9.18 2.38 2.83
N ASN A 91 8.99 2.44 4.15
CA ASN A 91 9.04 3.70 4.89
C ASN A 91 10.35 4.50 4.67
N PRO A 92 11.56 3.88 4.58
CA PRO A 92 12.79 4.60 4.24
C PRO A 92 12.82 5.24 2.85
N SER A 93 11.98 4.76 1.92
CA SER A 93 11.84 5.28 0.56
C SER A 93 10.82 6.42 0.45
N VAL A 94 10.06 6.70 1.49
CA VAL A 94 9.06 7.77 1.50
C VAL A 94 9.62 9.00 2.20
N VAL A 95 9.54 10.14 1.52
CA VAL A 95 10.00 11.43 2.03
C VAL A 95 8.84 12.41 2.11
N ARG A 96 8.99 13.44 2.94
CA ARG A 96 8.06 14.57 3.02
C ARG A 96 8.74 15.81 2.45
N LEU A 97 8.07 16.49 1.54
CA LEU A 97 8.59 17.69 0.90
C LEU A 97 8.01 18.92 1.58
N PHE A 98 8.90 19.83 1.95
CA PHE A 98 8.58 21.10 2.61
C PHE A 98 9.13 22.28 1.81
N THR A 99 8.59 23.47 2.09
CA THR A 99 9.18 24.73 1.64
C THR A 99 10.58 24.92 2.22
N THR A 100 11.38 25.78 1.60
CA THR A 100 12.75 26.08 2.05
C THR A 100 12.81 27.10 3.19
N SER A 101 11.67 27.50 3.76
CA SER A 101 11.62 28.40 4.92
C SER A 101 12.14 27.68 6.16
N THR A 102 13.07 28.32 6.88
CA THR A 102 13.66 27.78 8.11
C THR A 102 12.78 27.96 9.33
N ASP A 103 11.96 29.01 9.35
CA ASP A 103 11.21 29.40 10.55
C ASP A 103 9.86 28.66 10.64
N THR A 104 9.18 28.53 9.50
CA THR A 104 7.89 27.85 9.39
C THR A 104 7.84 27.03 8.11
N PRO A 105 8.54 25.87 8.04
CA PRO A 105 8.49 24.99 6.89
C PRO A 105 7.06 24.49 6.68
N ALA A 106 6.49 24.78 5.51
CA ALA A 106 5.14 24.35 5.15
C ALA A 106 5.22 23.03 4.39
N PHE A 107 4.41 22.05 4.80
CA PHE A 107 4.28 20.77 4.08
C PHE A 107 3.70 21.01 2.69
N LEU A 108 4.37 20.47 1.67
CA LEU A 108 3.97 20.58 0.26
C LEU A 108 3.31 19.28 -0.20
N ALA A 109 4.05 18.17 -0.14
CA ALA A 109 3.65 16.88 -0.68
C ALA A 109 4.47 15.75 -0.06
N LEU A 110 4.06 14.51 -0.31
CA LEU A 110 4.91 13.34 -0.12
C LEU A 110 5.76 13.10 -1.38
N GLY A 111 6.85 12.38 -1.23
CA GLY A 111 7.67 11.93 -2.34
C GLY A 111 8.19 10.52 -2.13
N VAL A 112 8.66 9.92 -3.23
CA VAL A 112 9.16 8.54 -3.25
C VAL A 112 10.54 8.52 -3.88
N VAL A 113 11.49 7.88 -3.21
CA VAL A 113 12.87 7.70 -3.67
C VAL A 113 12.91 6.57 -4.70
N MET A 114 13.37 6.87 -5.91
CA MET A 114 13.34 5.95 -7.06
C MET A 114 14.65 5.21 -7.28
N ASP A 115 15.78 5.81 -6.92
CA ASP A 115 17.09 5.24 -7.19
C ASP A 115 18.14 5.60 -6.13
N ALA A 116 19.29 4.92 -6.18
CA ALA A 116 20.39 5.13 -5.23
C ALA A 116 21.08 6.50 -5.38
N SER A 117 20.82 7.23 -6.47
CA SER A 117 21.32 8.60 -6.66
C SER A 117 20.45 9.66 -5.99
N GLY A 118 19.28 9.26 -5.47
CA GLY A 118 18.36 10.15 -4.78
C GLY A 118 17.38 10.88 -5.71
N THR A 119 17.06 10.28 -6.86
CA THR A 119 15.91 10.77 -7.65
C THR A 119 14.64 10.56 -6.84
N ILE A 120 13.89 11.64 -6.61
CA ILE A 120 12.61 11.60 -5.88
C ILE A 120 11.48 11.96 -6.84
N VAL A 121 10.37 11.23 -6.78
CA VAL A 121 9.14 11.57 -7.51
C VAL A 121 8.03 12.06 -6.59
N SER A 122 7.22 12.98 -7.07
CA SER A 122 6.07 13.54 -6.35
C SER A 122 4.98 14.00 -7.34
N ASP A 123 3.92 14.61 -6.82
CA ASP A 123 2.86 15.25 -7.59
C ASP A 123 3.36 16.55 -8.23
N ALA A 124 3.18 16.72 -9.54
CA ALA A 124 3.65 17.89 -10.27
C ALA A 124 2.82 19.16 -10.03
N ASP A 125 1.54 19.06 -9.66
CA ASP A 125 0.66 20.22 -9.52
C ASP A 125 1.08 21.14 -8.36
N ILE A 126 1.88 20.61 -7.43
CA ILE A 126 2.36 21.32 -6.25
C ILE A 126 3.56 22.22 -6.59
N PHE A 127 4.29 21.94 -7.68
CA PHE A 127 5.59 22.54 -7.96
C PHE A 127 5.64 23.23 -9.33
N LYS A 128 6.44 24.28 -9.42
CA LYS A 128 6.75 25.02 -10.65
C LYS A 128 8.18 24.76 -11.07
N ALA A 129 8.45 24.87 -12.38
CA ALA A 129 9.79 24.63 -12.93
C ALA A 129 10.87 25.46 -12.19
N GLY A 130 11.94 24.78 -11.76
CA GLY A 130 13.03 25.37 -10.99
C GLY A 130 12.80 25.45 -9.48
N ASP A 131 11.64 25.00 -8.98
CA ASP A 131 11.37 24.95 -7.54
C ASP A 131 12.40 24.12 -6.78
N VAL A 132 12.70 24.59 -5.57
CA VAL A 132 13.56 23.90 -4.62
C VAL A 132 12.78 23.65 -3.35
N ALA A 133 12.89 22.43 -2.83
CA ALA A 133 12.23 21.98 -1.62
C ALA A 133 13.24 21.36 -0.65
N VAL A 134 12.78 21.06 0.56
CA VAL A 134 13.50 20.26 1.54
C VAL A 134 12.77 18.94 1.70
N ALA A 135 13.46 17.83 1.47
CA ALA A 135 12.98 16.49 1.74
C ALA A 135 13.37 16.09 3.17
N GLU A 136 12.38 15.79 4.00
CA GLU A 136 12.55 15.12 5.29
C GLU A 136 12.47 13.60 5.06
N LEU A 137 13.55 12.89 5.43
CA LEU A 137 13.67 11.44 5.33
C LEU A 137 13.03 10.77 6.56
N ALA A 138 12.77 9.46 6.47
CA ALA A 138 12.19 8.68 7.58
C ALA A 138 13.02 8.69 8.87
N ASN A 139 14.32 9.00 8.79
CA ASN A 139 15.22 9.14 9.93
C ASN A 139 15.28 10.57 10.50
N GLY A 140 14.46 11.51 9.97
CA GLY A 140 14.42 12.92 10.36
C GLY A 140 15.51 13.79 9.74
N ALA A 141 16.36 13.25 8.85
CA ALA A 141 17.34 14.04 8.12
C ALA A 141 16.67 14.92 7.06
N HIS A 142 17.23 16.12 6.84
CA HIS A 142 16.73 17.06 5.86
C HIS A 142 17.72 17.19 4.69
N VAL A 143 17.21 17.10 3.47
CA VAL A 143 18.02 17.15 2.25
C VAL A 143 17.40 18.12 1.27
N ARG A 144 18.21 19.01 0.69
CA ARG A 144 17.74 19.93 -0.34
C ARG A 144 17.48 19.15 -1.64
N VAL A 145 16.33 19.38 -2.26
CA VAL A 145 15.95 18.73 -3.52
C VAL A 145 15.50 19.78 -4.53
N THR A 146 15.96 19.64 -5.76
CA THR A 146 15.66 20.59 -6.85
C THR A 146 14.84 19.88 -7.92
N LEU A 147 13.74 20.51 -8.33
CA LEU A 147 12.92 19.99 -9.41
C LEU A 147 13.70 20.03 -10.73
N THR A 148 13.84 18.87 -11.37
CA THR A 148 14.60 18.71 -12.62
C THR A 148 13.70 18.63 -13.85
N SER A 149 12.56 17.97 -13.72
CA SER A 149 11.63 17.74 -14.82
C SER A 149 10.24 17.38 -14.30
N GLN A 150 9.24 17.55 -15.15
CA GLN A 150 7.87 17.15 -14.88
C GLN A 150 7.32 16.41 -16.11
N ASP A 151 6.42 15.46 -15.88
CA ASP A 151 5.60 14.85 -16.92
C ASP A 151 4.15 15.34 -16.77
N ALA A 152 3.74 16.21 -17.69
CA ALA A 152 2.39 16.78 -17.71
C ALA A 152 1.30 15.73 -17.95
N THR A 153 1.63 14.60 -18.58
CA THR A 153 0.66 13.54 -18.92
C THR A 153 0.25 12.74 -17.69
N SER A 154 1.18 12.53 -16.76
CA SER A 154 0.97 11.77 -15.53
C SER A 154 0.89 12.65 -14.26
N ALA A 155 1.15 13.94 -14.39
CA ALA A 155 1.37 14.89 -13.29
C ALA A 155 2.42 14.40 -12.28
N VAL A 156 3.55 13.88 -12.79
CA VAL A 156 4.69 13.44 -11.98
C VAL A 156 5.83 14.45 -12.06
N ALA A 157 6.29 14.93 -10.91
CA ALA A 157 7.49 15.74 -10.77
C ALA A 157 8.70 14.87 -10.39
N TYR A 158 9.87 15.19 -10.94
CA TYR A 158 11.14 14.50 -10.70
C TYR A 158 12.16 15.46 -10.08
N PHE A 159 12.67 15.12 -8.91
CA PHE A 159 13.65 15.90 -8.17
C PHE A 159 15.01 15.20 -8.17
N ALA A 160 16.07 15.99 -8.24
CA ALA A 160 17.41 15.57 -7.89
C ALA A 160 17.73 16.06 -6.48
N SER A 161 18.27 15.16 -5.65
CA SER A 161 18.68 15.49 -4.29
C SER A 161 20.14 15.94 -4.20
N ALA A 162 20.44 16.78 -3.21
CA ALA A 162 21.80 16.99 -2.76
C ALA A 162 22.41 15.68 -2.19
N THR A 163 23.73 15.56 -2.25
CA THR A 163 24.47 14.40 -1.73
C THR A 163 24.71 14.45 -0.22
N THR A 164 24.48 15.61 0.40
CA THR A 164 24.60 15.82 1.84
C THR A 164 23.31 16.40 2.43
N THR A 165 23.08 16.11 3.71
CA THR A 165 22.03 16.75 4.51
C THR A 165 22.32 18.23 4.71
N THR A 166 21.34 18.97 5.23
CA THR A 166 21.50 20.37 5.66
C THR A 166 22.54 20.56 6.77
N GLU A 167 22.86 19.49 7.50
CA GLU A 167 23.92 19.44 8.52
C GLU A 167 25.27 18.94 7.96
N GLY A 168 25.38 18.75 6.64
CA GLY A 168 26.63 18.37 5.96
C GLY A 168 26.98 16.87 6.03
N LYS A 169 26.05 16.00 6.44
CA LYS A 169 26.29 14.54 6.48
C LYS A 169 25.97 13.89 5.14
N SER A 170 26.73 12.87 4.73
CA SER A 170 26.39 12.09 3.52
C SER A 170 25.03 11.41 3.64
N VAL A 171 24.29 11.38 2.55
CA VAL A 171 22.96 10.76 2.49
C VAL A 171 23.05 9.37 1.86
N THR A 172 22.34 8.41 2.45
CA THR A 172 22.14 7.07 1.86
C THR A 172 20.67 6.91 1.52
N TRP A 173 20.39 6.65 0.25
CA TRP A 173 19.03 6.50 -0.28
C TRP A 173 18.57 5.05 -0.21
N SER A 174 17.30 4.84 0.11
CA SER A 174 16.63 3.53 0.07
C SER A 174 15.59 3.56 -1.06
N PRO A 175 15.90 3.06 -2.27
CA PRO A 175 14.98 3.12 -3.40
C PRO A 175 13.79 2.19 -3.21
N ILE A 176 12.61 2.61 -3.66
CA ILE A 176 11.46 1.73 -3.74
C ILE A 176 11.57 0.80 -4.95
N SER A 177 11.07 -0.42 -4.82
CA SER A 177 10.89 -1.33 -5.97
C SER A 177 9.56 -1.05 -6.64
N ILE A 178 9.49 -1.07 -7.97
CA ILE A 178 8.25 -0.91 -8.72
C ILE A 178 7.80 -2.29 -9.23
N ALA A 179 6.51 -2.61 -9.09
CA ALA A 179 5.98 -3.84 -9.64
C ALA A 179 5.97 -3.78 -11.18
N GLY A 180 6.54 -4.79 -11.84
CA GLY A 180 6.42 -4.96 -13.31
C GLY A 180 5.03 -5.42 -13.76
N VAL A 181 4.17 -5.80 -12.81
CA VAL A 181 2.82 -6.30 -13.06
C VAL A 181 1.80 -5.30 -12.55
N ARG A 182 0.76 -5.05 -13.34
CA ARG A 182 -0.36 -4.18 -12.95
C ARG A 182 -1.21 -4.87 -11.88
N PRO A 183 -1.70 -4.14 -10.86
CA PRO A 183 -2.56 -4.74 -9.85
C PRO A 183 -3.90 -5.16 -10.48
N ALA A 184 -4.48 -6.24 -9.94
CA ALA A 184 -5.80 -6.72 -10.36
C ALA A 184 -6.91 -6.10 -9.49
N LEU A 185 -8.16 -6.16 -9.97
CA LEU A 185 -9.30 -5.74 -9.15
C LEU A 185 -9.43 -6.65 -7.92
N GLY A 186 -9.78 -6.06 -6.79
CA GLY A 186 -9.95 -6.76 -5.51
C GLY A 186 -8.66 -7.07 -4.76
N THR A 187 -7.48 -6.72 -5.28
CA THR A 187 -6.22 -6.94 -4.55
C THR A 187 -6.04 -5.92 -3.43
N THR A 188 -5.56 -6.39 -2.27
CA THR A 188 -5.17 -5.53 -1.14
C THR A 188 -4.04 -4.58 -1.54
N VAL A 189 -4.21 -3.31 -1.19
CA VAL A 189 -3.25 -2.23 -1.41
C VAL A 189 -3.14 -1.34 -0.18
N ILE A 190 -1.97 -0.71 -0.04
CA ILE A 190 -1.62 0.10 1.13
C ILE A 190 -1.18 1.48 0.63
N ALA A 191 -1.74 2.55 1.18
CA ALA A 191 -1.30 3.91 0.92
C ALA A 191 -0.54 4.46 2.14
N ILE A 192 0.58 5.13 1.89
CA ILE A 192 1.36 5.79 2.94
C ILE A 192 1.15 7.30 2.85
N GLY A 193 0.79 7.90 3.98
CA GLY A 193 0.34 9.27 4.10
C GLY A 193 0.93 10.04 5.29
N GLY A 194 0.30 11.17 5.59
CA GLY A 194 0.57 11.97 6.78
C GLY A 194 1.62 13.07 6.61
N LYS A 195 1.30 14.28 7.12
CA LYS A 195 2.12 15.50 6.96
C LYS A 195 3.35 15.55 7.87
N SER A 196 3.22 15.11 9.11
CA SER A 196 4.29 15.14 10.14
C SER A 196 4.55 13.77 10.75
N THR A 197 3.53 12.91 10.76
CA THR A 197 3.61 11.54 11.25
C THR A 197 3.16 10.60 10.15
N PRO A 198 3.84 9.46 9.93
CA PRO A 198 3.37 8.46 8.98
C PRO A 198 1.95 8.01 9.32
N ARG A 199 1.10 7.99 8.30
CA ARG A 199 -0.25 7.44 8.36
C ARG A 199 -0.37 6.35 7.31
N VAL A 200 -1.18 5.36 7.60
CA VAL A 200 -1.38 4.21 6.71
C VAL A 200 -2.87 4.09 6.43
N GLY A 201 -3.21 3.98 5.14
CA GLY A 201 -4.52 3.56 4.69
C GLY A 201 -4.40 2.20 4.03
N THR A 202 -5.35 1.31 4.27
CA THR A 202 -5.43 -0.01 3.64
C THR A 202 -6.78 -0.17 2.97
N GLY A 203 -6.80 -0.84 1.83
CA GLY A 203 -8.01 -1.05 1.05
C GLY A 203 -7.76 -2.01 -0.09
N ILE A 204 -8.65 -2.03 -1.07
CA ILE A 204 -8.55 -2.83 -2.28
C ILE A 204 -8.57 -1.96 -3.53
N VAL A 205 -8.09 -2.51 -4.64
CA VAL A 205 -8.30 -1.91 -5.96
C VAL A 205 -9.76 -2.13 -6.37
N THR A 206 -10.50 -1.05 -6.54
CA THR A 206 -11.93 -1.08 -6.88
C THR A 206 -12.15 -0.96 -8.39
N THR A 207 -11.31 -0.19 -9.08
CA THR A 207 -11.44 0.04 -10.54
C THR A 207 -10.08 0.39 -11.14
N LEU A 208 -9.89 0.04 -12.42
CA LEU A 208 -8.75 0.46 -13.23
C LEU A 208 -9.25 1.33 -14.38
N ILE A 209 -8.96 2.62 -14.32
CA ILE A 209 -9.42 3.61 -15.29
C ILE A 209 -8.31 3.81 -16.34
N ALA A 210 -8.60 3.49 -17.59
CA ALA A 210 -7.69 3.76 -18.70
C ALA A 210 -7.74 5.24 -19.07
N SER A 211 -6.60 5.81 -19.47
CA SER A 211 -6.56 7.14 -20.07
C SER A 211 -7.25 7.13 -21.44
N GLU A 212 -8.03 8.17 -21.72
CA GLU A 212 -8.61 8.40 -23.04
C GLU A 212 -7.56 8.80 -24.10
N ALA A 213 -6.49 9.46 -23.66
CA ALA A 213 -5.35 9.76 -24.51
C ALA A 213 -4.50 8.50 -24.75
N GLU A 214 -4.15 8.26 -26.01
CA GLU A 214 -3.28 7.15 -26.40
C GLU A 214 -1.94 7.21 -25.65
N GLY A 215 -1.64 6.16 -24.89
CA GLY A 215 -0.41 6.07 -24.08
C GLY A 215 -0.42 6.88 -22.78
N GLY A 216 -1.56 7.47 -22.38
CA GLY A 216 -1.69 8.15 -21.09
C GLY A 216 -1.74 7.19 -19.89
N PRO A 217 -1.65 7.72 -18.65
CA PRO A 217 -1.54 6.90 -17.44
C PRO A 217 -2.83 6.11 -17.18
N GLN A 218 -2.68 4.89 -16.69
CA GLN A 218 -3.79 4.19 -16.04
C GLN A 218 -3.93 4.72 -14.61
N VAL A 219 -5.16 4.99 -14.18
CA VAL A 219 -5.47 5.34 -12.78
C VAL A 219 -6.02 4.12 -12.07
N ILE A 220 -5.45 3.81 -10.91
CA ILE A 220 -5.87 2.78 -9.98
C ILE A 220 -6.79 3.45 -8.98
N ASP A 221 -8.07 3.09 -8.99
CA ASP A 221 -9.03 3.53 -7.98
C ASP A 221 -9.09 2.53 -6.82
N THR A 222 -9.30 3.05 -5.61
CA THR A 222 -9.30 2.27 -4.37
C THR A 222 -10.45 2.68 -3.46
N ASP A 223 -10.70 1.92 -2.40
CA ASP A 223 -11.62 2.31 -1.32
C ASP A 223 -10.89 2.90 -0.10
N ILE A 224 -9.60 3.24 -0.23
CA ILE A 224 -8.80 3.80 0.86
C ILE A 224 -9.32 5.18 1.26
N GLY A 225 -9.60 5.36 2.56
CA GLY A 225 -10.00 6.65 3.13
C GLY A 225 -8.94 7.75 2.94
N LEU A 226 -9.38 8.97 2.61
CA LEU A 226 -8.52 10.06 2.17
C LEU A 226 -7.92 10.94 3.27
N GLU A 227 -8.34 10.75 4.53
CA GLU A 227 -8.11 11.69 5.65
C GLU A 227 -6.64 12.03 5.90
N SER A 228 -5.71 11.18 5.44
CA SER A 228 -4.27 11.42 5.55
C SER A 228 -3.48 11.13 4.28
N ILE A 229 -4.15 10.94 3.13
CA ILE A 229 -3.49 10.54 1.88
C ILE A 229 -3.35 11.78 0.98
N TYR A 230 -2.18 12.41 1.05
CA TYR A 230 -1.87 13.68 0.38
C TYR A 230 -1.29 13.49 -1.03
N ALA A 231 -1.12 14.60 -1.75
CA ALA A 231 -0.42 14.63 -3.02
C ALA A 231 0.96 13.98 -2.90
N GLY A 232 1.33 13.18 -3.91
CA GLY A 232 2.58 12.41 -3.95
C GLY A 232 2.61 11.18 -3.04
N ALA A 233 1.50 10.82 -2.37
CA ALA A 233 1.43 9.60 -1.57
C ALA A 233 1.63 8.34 -2.46
N PRO A 234 2.49 7.39 -2.05
CA PRO A 234 2.61 6.11 -2.73
C PRO A 234 1.45 5.18 -2.38
N LEU A 235 1.04 4.39 -3.38
CA LEU A 235 0.25 3.18 -3.24
C LEU A 235 1.17 1.97 -3.46
N ILE A 236 1.17 1.04 -2.52
CA ILE A 236 2.03 -0.15 -2.53
C ILE A 236 1.24 -1.45 -2.39
N SER A 237 1.84 -2.55 -2.82
CA SER A 237 1.34 -3.91 -2.57
C SER A 237 1.74 -4.41 -1.18
N THR A 238 1.19 -5.57 -0.79
CA THR A 238 1.55 -6.31 0.44
C THR A 238 2.99 -6.81 0.46
N GLU A 239 3.69 -6.79 -0.68
CA GLU A 239 5.12 -7.12 -0.80
C GLU A 239 6.02 -5.89 -0.66
N GLY A 240 5.43 -4.69 -0.63
CA GLY A 240 6.16 -3.42 -0.57
C GLY A 240 6.62 -2.91 -1.93
N ASN A 241 5.97 -3.31 -3.03
CA ASN A 241 6.25 -2.76 -4.35
C ASN A 241 5.36 -1.54 -4.61
N LEU A 242 5.91 -0.51 -5.25
CA LEU A 242 5.17 0.65 -5.72
C LEU A 242 4.22 0.23 -6.85
N LEU A 243 2.92 0.49 -6.64
CA LEU A 243 1.86 0.27 -7.61
C LEU A 243 1.37 1.58 -8.23
N GLY A 244 1.39 2.68 -7.47
CA GLY A 244 0.96 3.97 -7.98
C GLY A 244 1.36 5.16 -7.13
N LEU A 245 1.14 6.35 -7.67
CA LEU A 245 1.43 7.63 -7.04
C LEU A 245 0.19 8.53 -7.09
N ARG A 246 -0.12 9.20 -5.99
CA ARG A 246 -1.27 10.10 -5.91
C ARG A 246 -0.96 11.45 -6.55
N THR A 247 -1.22 11.56 -7.85
CA THR A 247 -0.96 12.76 -8.65
C THR A 247 -2.21 13.60 -8.89
N GLY A 248 -2.05 14.80 -9.45
CA GLY A 248 -3.13 15.64 -9.93
C GLY A 248 -4.07 14.94 -10.90
N VAL A 249 -3.49 14.25 -11.90
CA VAL A 249 -4.23 13.44 -12.87
C VAL A 249 -5.06 12.35 -12.19
N ALA A 250 -4.49 11.66 -11.20
CA ALA A 250 -5.22 10.63 -10.46
C ALA A 250 -6.42 11.22 -9.71
N ARG A 251 -6.21 12.33 -9.00
CA ARG A 251 -7.22 13.02 -8.19
C ARG A 251 -8.33 13.64 -9.05
N ALA A 252 -8.01 14.04 -10.28
CA ALA A 252 -8.99 14.54 -11.25
C ALA A 252 -9.85 13.41 -11.82
N ALA A 253 -9.28 12.22 -12.02
CA ALA A 253 -10.03 11.05 -12.50
C ALA A 253 -10.96 10.46 -11.43
N THR A 254 -10.48 10.33 -10.19
CA THR A 254 -11.26 9.85 -9.05
C THR A 254 -10.64 10.30 -7.73
N ALA A 255 -11.48 10.59 -6.73
CA ALA A 255 -11.02 11.11 -5.44
C ALA A 255 -10.03 10.14 -4.76
N THR A 256 -10.20 8.83 -4.95
CA THR A 256 -9.40 7.74 -4.35
C THR A 256 -8.36 7.16 -5.29
N GLY A 257 -8.03 7.90 -6.37
CA GLY A 257 -7.15 7.45 -7.43
C GLY A 257 -5.66 7.61 -7.18
N PHE A 258 -4.88 6.75 -7.84
CA PHE A 258 -3.43 6.79 -7.97
C PHE A 258 -3.02 6.52 -9.42
N VAL A 259 -2.10 7.30 -9.99
CA VAL A 259 -1.52 6.98 -11.31
C VAL A 259 -0.61 5.76 -11.17
N SER A 260 -0.79 4.77 -12.04
CA SER A 260 0.02 3.55 -12.08
C SER A 260 1.52 3.85 -12.18
N ALA A 261 2.32 3.21 -11.34
CA ALA A 261 3.76 3.40 -11.27
C ALA A 261 4.50 2.91 -12.53
N SER A 262 3.82 2.18 -13.43
CA SER A 262 4.35 1.82 -14.74
C SER A 262 4.80 3.04 -15.57
N VAL A 263 4.24 4.24 -15.33
CA VAL A 263 4.67 5.46 -16.01
C VAL A 263 6.10 5.88 -15.64
N LEU A 264 6.57 5.47 -14.46
CA LEU A 264 7.90 5.79 -13.95
C LEU A 264 8.99 4.92 -14.60
N MET A 265 8.63 3.70 -15.03
CA MET A 265 9.54 2.79 -15.74
C MET A 265 9.87 3.28 -17.16
N LYS A 266 8.91 3.92 -17.83
CA LYS A 266 9.01 4.35 -19.24
C LYS A 266 10.11 5.41 -19.48
N LYS A 267 10.63 6.03 -18.42
CA LYS A 267 11.71 7.04 -18.49
C LYS A 267 13.10 6.41 -18.45
N GLU A 268 13.26 5.18 -17.95
CA GLU A 268 14.54 4.48 -17.94
C GLU A 268 14.95 4.04 -19.36
N GLU A 269 14.01 3.53 -20.16
CA GLU A 269 14.28 3.10 -21.54
C GLU A 269 14.73 4.26 -22.46
N LYS A 270 14.15 5.46 -22.31
CA LYS A 270 14.53 6.63 -23.12
C LYS A 270 15.96 7.13 -22.84
N LYS A 271 16.52 6.86 -21.65
CA LYS A 271 17.93 7.22 -21.35
C LYS A 271 18.91 6.30 -22.09
N ASP A 272 18.54 5.06 -22.38
CA ASP A 272 19.42 4.10 -23.08
C ASP A 272 19.42 4.29 -24.61
N GLU A 273 18.31 4.71 -25.22
CA GLU A 273 18.30 5.05 -26.65
C GLU A 273 19.17 6.29 -26.95
N THR A 274 19.20 7.25 -26.03
CA THR A 274 20.00 8.47 -26.21
C THR A 274 21.51 8.21 -26.14
N LYS A 275 21.95 7.13 -25.47
CA LYS A 275 23.37 6.71 -25.44
C LYS A 275 23.79 5.88 -26.66
N LYS A 276 22.85 5.22 -27.35
CA LYS A 276 23.15 4.45 -28.57
C LYS A 276 23.21 5.30 -29.85
N GLY A 277 22.68 6.52 -29.84
CA GLY A 277 22.66 7.42 -31.00
C GLY A 277 23.89 8.31 -31.20
N SER A 278 24.90 8.27 -30.31
CA SER A 278 26.07 9.17 -30.33
C SER A 278 27.38 8.44 -30.63
N ILE A 279 27.35 7.48 -31.57
CA ILE A 279 28.56 6.94 -32.20
C ILE A 279 28.28 6.77 -33.70
N ILE A 280 28.24 7.88 -34.44
CA ILE A 280 28.58 7.93 -35.88
C ILE A 280 29.22 9.29 -36.15
#